data_AF-A0A6J3C1Z5-F1
#
_entry.id   AF-A0A6J3C1Z5-F1
#
_cell.length_a   1.000
_cell.length_b   1.000
_cell.length_c   1.000
_cell.angle_alpha   90.00
_cell.angle_beta   90.00
_cell.angle_gamma   90.00
#
_symmetry.space_group_name_H-M   'P 1'
#
loop_
_entity.id
_entity.type
_entity.pdbx_description
1 polymer ?
#
loop_
_entity_poly.entity_id
_entity_poly.type
_entity_poly.pdbx_seq_one_letter_code
_entity_poly.pdbx_strand_id
1 'polypeptide(L)'
;MRPSVERPVYMDSGILWRVLIVWFVLTLCAFAGAVYCALSQLTRYNLEPVVVSFQRDYRSFWTTFPAVTACFIERMDPIKAKSAIELFWNVTEESDPDRYQYYYEFIELLSDVSFRTNLQNFWKYQDDETLNDIDLLQLAIHVHPTLLLKIITSDVNTAVHWTPVITEVGLCMTFNSKYSEYQFSLQDVEWIGHDLLKCHYHSGQCFVRIDAMSKTVRFFIHSPFEISTAISNPTGEVSSGEELIIDFKAVEIQAAPSVRHLTPEQRRCRYPDEWISNSIRAYSFGLCQMHCRNRMAMMFCGCRPYFHVKGGWYNK
;
A
#
# COMPACT_ATOMS: atom_id res chain seq x y z
N MET A 1 40.21 -84.29 41.10
CA MET A 1 39.14 -84.68 40.16
C MET A 1 37.78 -84.42 40.78
N ARG A 2 37.12 -83.34 40.35
CA ARG A 2 35.68 -83.24 40.04
C ARG A 2 35.41 -81.79 39.62
N PRO A 3 35.00 -81.52 38.37
CA PRO A 3 34.63 -80.18 37.95
C PRO A 3 33.25 -79.84 38.53
N SER A 4 33.08 -78.61 38.99
CA SER A 4 31.79 -78.02 39.33
C SER A 4 30.98 -77.86 38.05
N VAL A 5 29.93 -78.67 37.90
CA VAL A 5 28.97 -78.59 36.80
C VAL A 5 28.15 -77.32 36.96
N GLU A 6 28.34 -76.34 36.07
CA GLU A 6 27.41 -75.23 35.89
C GLU A 6 26.07 -75.80 35.40
N ARG A 7 25.02 -75.62 36.19
CA ARG A 7 23.65 -75.93 35.77
C ARG A 7 23.17 -74.85 34.80
N PRO A 8 22.65 -75.20 33.61
CA PRO A 8 21.98 -74.21 32.76
C PRO A 8 20.72 -73.72 33.49
N VAL A 9 20.64 -72.41 33.71
CA VAL A 9 19.41 -71.76 34.18
C VAL A 9 18.42 -71.82 33.02
N TYR A 10 17.56 -72.84 33.04
CA TYR A 10 16.40 -72.91 32.13
C TYR A 10 15.45 -71.78 32.53
N MET A 11 15.50 -70.70 31.76
CA MET A 11 14.60 -69.55 31.89
C MET A 11 13.23 -69.97 31.36
N ASP A 12 12.19 -69.92 32.20
CA ASP A 12 10.83 -70.34 31.86
C ASP A 12 10.34 -69.68 30.57
N SER A 13 9.98 -70.48 29.57
CA SER A 13 9.51 -70.04 28.25
C SER A 13 8.33 -69.06 28.33
N GLY A 14 7.52 -69.17 29.39
CA GLY A 14 6.39 -68.27 29.65
C GLY A 14 6.79 -66.86 30.12
N ILE A 15 7.94 -66.71 30.79
CA ILE A 15 8.49 -65.40 31.20
C ILE A 15 9.05 -64.68 29.97
N LEU A 16 9.76 -65.42 29.11
CA LEU A 16 10.30 -64.89 27.86
C LEU A 16 9.18 -64.33 26.95
N TRP A 17 8.07 -65.06 26.82
CA TRP A 17 6.92 -64.63 26.02
C TRP A 17 6.23 -63.38 26.59
N ARG A 18 6.09 -63.28 27.92
CA ARG A 18 5.54 -62.07 28.58
C ARG A 18 6.44 -60.85 28.38
N VAL A 19 7.76 -61.03 28.49
CA VAL A 19 8.74 -59.97 28.26
C VAL A 19 8.68 -59.49 26.81
N LEU A 20 8.60 -60.40 25.83
CA LEU A 20 8.48 -60.06 24.41
C LEU A 20 7.21 -59.26 24.11
N ILE A 21 6.06 -59.61 24.71
CA ILE A 21 4.81 -58.84 24.56
C ILE A 21 4.96 -57.42 25.12
N VAL A 22 5.55 -57.27 26.31
CA VAL A 22 5.75 -55.95 26.93
C VAL A 22 6.67 -55.08 26.06
N TRP A 23 7.78 -55.64 25.56
CA TRP A 23 8.67 -54.92 24.64
C TRP A 23 7.99 -54.57 23.32
N PHE A 24 7.15 -55.46 22.78
CA PHE A 24 6.38 -55.19 21.57
C PHE A 24 5.40 -54.03 21.77
N VAL A 25 4.67 -54.00 22.88
CA VAL A 25 3.74 -52.89 23.19
C VAL A 25 4.50 -51.58 23.40
N LEU A 26 5.62 -51.59 24.13
CA LEU A 26 6.43 -50.40 24.36
C LEU A 26 7.01 -49.84 23.06
N THR A 27 7.51 -50.70 22.17
CA THR A 27 8.05 -50.29 20.87
C THR A 27 6.95 -49.76 19.95
N LEU A 28 5.76 -50.38 19.95
CA LEU A 28 4.60 -49.88 19.20
C LEU A 28 4.17 -48.49 19.71
N CYS A 29 4.07 -48.30 21.03
CA CYS A 29 3.74 -47.00 21.62
C CYS A 29 4.80 -45.94 21.30
N ALA A 30 6.08 -46.29 21.37
CA ALA A 30 7.17 -45.39 21.00
C ALA A 30 7.11 -45.01 19.51
N PHE A 31 6.84 -45.97 18.62
CA PHE A 31 6.67 -45.72 17.20
C PHE A 31 5.46 -44.82 16.92
N ALA A 32 4.31 -45.10 17.53
CA ALA A 32 3.12 -44.26 17.40
C ALA A 32 3.37 -42.83 17.90
N GLY A 33 4.09 -42.66 19.02
CA GLY A 33 4.51 -41.36 19.54
C GLY A 33 5.46 -40.63 18.58
N ALA A 34 6.43 -41.33 18.00
CA ALA A 34 7.35 -40.75 17.02
C ALA A 34 6.62 -40.29 15.74
N VAL A 35 5.68 -41.10 15.22
CA VAL A 35 4.84 -40.74 14.08
C VAL A 35 3.97 -39.53 14.40
N TYR A 36 3.34 -39.50 15.58
CA TYR A 36 2.55 -38.35 16.02
C TYR A 36 3.38 -37.06 16.09
N CYS A 37 4.58 -37.12 16.70
CA CYS A 37 5.49 -35.99 16.76
C CYS A 37 5.92 -35.55 15.35
N ALA A 38 6.26 -36.47 14.45
CA ALA A 38 6.68 -36.15 13.09
C ALA A 38 5.56 -35.45 12.30
N LEU A 39 4.33 -35.98 12.36
CA LEU A 39 3.17 -35.37 11.72
C LEU A 39 2.83 -34.00 12.31
N SER A 40 2.93 -33.84 13.63
CA SER A 40 2.73 -32.55 14.30
C SER A 40 3.74 -31.50 13.85
N GLN A 41 5.03 -31.88 13.76
CA GLN A 41 6.06 -30.97 13.27
C GLN A 41 5.89 -30.61 11.79
N LEU A 42 5.53 -31.57 10.95
CA LEU A 42 5.24 -31.33 9.54
C LEU A 42 4.04 -30.38 9.38
N THR A 43 3.00 -30.58 10.19
CA THR A 43 1.82 -29.71 10.20
C THR A 43 2.20 -28.28 10.60
N ARG A 44 3.02 -28.11 11.65
CA ARG A 44 3.51 -26.78 12.06
C ARG A 44 4.38 -26.14 10.98
N TYR A 45 5.24 -26.91 10.31
CA TYR A 45 6.05 -26.40 9.20
C TYR A 45 5.19 -25.91 8.02
N ASN A 46 4.09 -26.61 7.72
CA ASN A 46 3.21 -26.22 6.63
C ASN A 46 2.31 -25.02 6.97
N LEU A 47 1.93 -24.84 8.24
CA LEU A 47 1.00 -23.79 8.65
C LEU A 47 1.69 -22.53 9.17
N GLU A 48 2.80 -22.68 9.90
CA GLU A 48 3.47 -21.63 10.69
C GLU A 48 5.01 -21.83 10.78
N PRO A 49 5.75 -21.77 9.65
CA PRO A 49 7.22 -21.98 9.63
C PRO A 49 8.07 -20.75 10.02
N VAL A 50 7.48 -19.56 10.12
CA VAL A 50 8.23 -18.29 10.29
C VAL A 50 8.20 -17.84 11.76
N VAL A 51 9.36 -17.37 12.24
CA VAL A 51 9.52 -16.78 13.59
C VAL A 51 9.99 -15.34 13.46
N VAL A 52 9.49 -14.45 14.32
CA VAL A 52 9.86 -13.03 14.37
C VAL A 52 10.85 -12.80 15.51
N SER A 53 11.97 -12.15 15.21
CA SER A 53 12.96 -11.71 16.19
C SER A 53 13.16 -10.21 16.12
N PHE A 54 13.29 -9.54 17.27
CA PHE A 54 13.58 -8.12 17.34
C PHE A 54 15.09 -7.88 17.39
N GLN A 55 15.58 -7.03 16.50
CA GLN A 55 16.96 -6.54 16.52
C GLN A 55 16.95 -5.02 16.66
N ARG A 56 17.89 -4.49 17.44
CA ARG A 56 18.11 -3.05 17.60
C ARG A 56 19.50 -2.71 17.07
N ASP A 57 19.59 -2.37 15.79
CA ASP A 57 20.79 -1.76 15.23
C ASP A 57 20.61 -0.24 15.20
N TYR A 58 21.38 0.46 16.03
CA TYR A 58 21.33 1.92 16.13
C TYR A 58 22.59 2.60 15.57
N ARG A 59 23.61 1.83 15.17
CA ARG A 59 24.93 2.38 14.80
C ARG A 59 25.15 2.46 13.30
N SER A 60 24.74 1.42 12.56
CA SER A 60 24.92 1.30 11.11
C SER A 60 23.63 1.46 10.32
N PHE A 61 22.52 1.69 11.02
CA PHE A 61 21.20 1.60 10.42
C PHE A 61 20.81 2.88 9.67
N TRP A 62 20.72 2.75 8.35
CA TRP A 62 20.12 3.73 7.46
C TRP A 62 18.69 3.28 7.15
N THR A 63 17.71 4.08 7.56
CA THR A 63 16.31 3.86 7.19
C THR A 63 15.98 4.65 5.95
N THR A 64 15.06 4.13 5.15
CA THR A 64 14.46 4.93 4.09
C THR A 64 13.56 5.99 4.73
N PHE A 65 13.62 7.23 4.25
CA PHE A 65 12.69 8.29 4.64
C PHE A 65 11.28 7.85 4.24
N PRO A 66 10.22 8.18 5.00
CA PRO A 66 8.86 7.83 4.59
C PRO A 66 8.42 8.59 3.35
N ALA A 67 7.43 8.08 2.63
CA ALA A 67 6.73 8.87 1.62
C ALA A 67 5.72 9.79 2.32
N VAL A 68 5.57 10.99 1.77
CA VAL A 68 4.53 11.93 2.21
C VAL A 68 3.68 12.27 0.99
N THR A 69 2.38 12.01 1.12
CA THR A 69 1.39 12.39 0.13
C THR A 69 0.53 13.51 0.69
N ALA A 70 0.48 14.63 -0.02
CA ALA A 70 -0.22 15.84 0.34
C ALA A 70 -1.36 16.11 -0.65
N CYS A 71 -2.56 16.34 -0.12
CA CYS A 71 -3.77 16.63 -0.89
C CYS A 71 -4.41 17.89 -0.33
N PHE A 72 -4.88 18.80 -1.18
CA PHE A 72 -5.66 19.94 -0.69
C PHE A 72 -7.03 19.48 -0.21
N ILE A 73 -7.55 20.18 0.82
CA ILE A 73 -8.96 20.04 1.18
C ILE A 73 -9.81 20.66 0.09
N GLU A 74 -9.47 21.87 -0.33
CA GLU A 74 -10.08 22.55 -1.49
C GLU A 74 -9.33 22.18 -2.77
N ARG A 75 -9.89 21.25 -3.54
CA ARG A 75 -9.24 20.63 -4.71
C ARG A 75 -9.48 21.37 -6.03
N MET A 76 -10.30 22.41 -6.02
CA MET A 76 -10.57 23.26 -7.16
C MET A 76 -10.00 24.67 -6.89
N ASP A 77 -9.45 25.28 -7.94
CA ASP A 77 -9.20 26.71 -7.99
C ASP A 77 -10.35 27.40 -8.75
N PRO A 78 -11.11 28.32 -8.11
CA PRO A 78 -12.28 28.95 -8.73
C PRO A 78 -11.92 29.75 -9.99
N ILE A 79 -10.71 30.32 -10.06
CA ILE A 79 -10.26 31.09 -11.23
C ILE A 79 -10.06 30.15 -12.42
N LYS A 80 -9.41 29.00 -12.17
CA LYS A 80 -9.17 28.00 -13.21
C LYS A 80 -10.46 27.30 -13.64
N ALA A 81 -11.38 27.08 -12.69
CA ALA A 81 -12.69 26.53 -12.99
C ALA A 81 -13.46 27.44 -13.93
N LYS A 82 -13.48 28.76 -13.68
CA LYS A 82 -14.11 29.73 -14.58
C LYS A 82 -13.54 29.66 -15.99
N SER A 83 -12.20 29.70 -16.12
CA SER A 83 -11.56 29.60 -17.44
C SER A 83 -11.81 28.25 -18.15
N ALA A 84 -11.94 27.16 -17.38
CA ALA A 84 -12.27 25.85 -17.93
C ALA A 84 -13.70 25.84 -18.48
N ILE A 85 -14.66 26.41 -17.76
CA ILE A 85 -16.06 26.44 -18.20
C ILE A 85 -16.20 27.23 -19.52
N GLU A 86 -15.52 28.37 -19.60
CA GLU A 86 -15.46 29.19 -20.80
C GLU A 86 -14.82 28.44 -21.98
N LEU A 87 -13.76 27.66 -21.72
CA LEU A 87 -13.05 26.91 -22.76
C LEU A 87 -13.85 25.72 -23.30
N PHE A 88 -14.48 24.93 -22.42
CA PHE A 88 -15.13 23.67 -22.81
C PHE A 88 -16.57 23.87 -23.29
N TRP A 89 -17.35 24.76 -22.67
CA TRP A 89 -18.77 24.95 -22.99
C TRP A 89 -19.10 26.34 -23.53
N ASN A 90 -18.14 27.26 -23.60
CA ASN A 90 -18.35 28.64 -24.05
C ASN A 90 -19.49 29.35 -23.28
N VAL A 91 -19.56 29.10 -21.97
CA VAL A 91 -20.54 29.69 -21.05
C VAL A 91 -19.82 30.61 -20.06
N THR A 92 -20.34 31.83 -19.90
CA THR A 92 -19.94 32.78 -18.86
C THR A 92 -21.09 33.05 -17.91
N GLU A 93 -20.76 33.50 -16.69
CA GLU A 93 -21.72 33.91 -15.64
C GLU A 93 -22.71 34.99 -16.13
N GLU A 94 -22.26 35.87 -17.03
CA GLU A 94 -23.09 36.94 -17.61
C GLU A 94 -23.98 36.44 -18.77
N SER A 95 -23.54 35.39 -19.48
CA SER A 95 -24.28 34.85 -20.63
C SER A 95 -25.47 33.99 -20.21
N ASP A 96 -25.25 33.04 -19.29
CA ASP A 96 -26.25 32.10 -18.82
C ASP A 96 -25.87 31.65 -17.39
N PRO A 97 -26.45 32.28 -16.35
CA PRO A 97 -26.08 32.00 -14.97
C PRO A 97 -26.47 30.59 -14.52
N ASP A 98 -27.60 30.06 -15.02
CA ASP A 98 -28.11 28.75 -14.61
C ASP A 98 -27.22 27.63 -15.18
N ARG A 99 -26.81 27.73 -16.45
CA ARG A 99 -25.87 26.77 -17.05
C ARG A 99 -24.48 26.88 -16.47
N TYR A 100 -24.01 28.10 -16.19
CA TYR A 100 -22.72 28.29 -15.54
C TYR A 100 -22.67 27.57 -14.18
N GLN A 101 -23.71 27.76 -13.36
CA GLN A 101 -23.81 27.10 -12.05
C GLN A 101 -23.85 25.57 -12.19
N TYR A 102 -24.55 25.03 -13.18
CA TYR A 102 -24.60 23.59 -13.45
C TYR A 102 -23.20 23.00 -13.74
N TYR A 103 -22.43 23.62 -14.64
CA TYR A 103 -21.07 23.15 -14.94
C TYR A 103 -20.09 23.40 -13.79
N TYR A 104 -20.27 24.48 -13.03
CA TYR A 104 -19.45 24.74 -11.85
C TYR A 104 -19.62 23.65 -10.79
N GLU A 105 -20.87 23.27 -10.47
CA GLU A 105 -21.18 22.15 -9.58
C GLU A 105 -20.65 20.82 -10.11
N PHE A 106 -20.67 20.61 -11.42
CA PHE A 106 -20.09 19.43 -12.05
C PHE A 106 -18.57 19.36 -11.84
N ILE A 107 -17.85 20.46 -12.07
CA ILE A 107 -16.39 20.51 -11.86
C ILE A 107 -16.07 20.36 -10.36
N GLU A 108 -16.88 20.93 -9.47
CA GLU A 108 -16.70 20.78 -8.02
C GLU A 108 -16.79 19.30 -7.63
N LEU A 109 -17.86 18.64 -8.07
CA LEU A 109 -18.06 17.22 -7.87
C LEU A 109 -16.93 16.38 -8.46
N LEU A 110 -16.49 16.72 -9.68
CA LEU A 110 -15.36 16.08 -10.35
C LEU A 110 -14.07 16.24 -9.55
N SER A 111 -13.81 17.40 -8.97
CA SER A 111 -12.58 17.64 -8.20
C SER A 111 -12.60 16.95 -6.82
N ASP A 112 -13.77 16.83 -6.20
CA ASP A 112 -13.93 16.27 -4.85
C ASP A 112 -14.21 14.76 -4.81
N VAL A 113 -14.53 14.15 -5.94
CA VAL A 113 -14.84 12.72 -5.99
C VAL A 113 -13.73 11.88 -5.36
N SER A 114 -14.16 11.00 -4.46
CA SER A 114 -13.32 10.01 -3.81
C SER A 114 -14.05 8.68 -3.83
N PHE A 115 -13.33 7.58 -3.57
CA PHE A 115 -13.99 6.27 -3.49
C PHE A 115 -15.06 6.21 -2.40
N ARG A 116 -14.95 6.99 -1.31
CA ARG A 116 -15.90 6.95 -0.18
C ARG A 116 -17.10 7.86 -0.37
N THR A 117 -16.93 8.96 -1.07
CA THR A 117 -17.90 10.06 -1.08
C THR A 117 -18.26 10.46 -2.50
N ASN A 118 -19.48 10.93 -2.67
CA ASN A 118 -19.93 11.70 -3.83
C ASN A 118 -19.98 10.96 -5.18
N LEU A 119 -19.54 9.70 -5.27
CA LEU A 119 -19.62 8.91 -6.51
C LEU A 119 -21.07 8.76 -7.02
N GLN A 120 -22.05 8.70 -6.13
CA GLN A 120 -23.48 8.60 -6.47
C GLN A 120 -24.05 9.90 -7.05
N ASN A 121 -23.45 11.05 -6.73
CA ASN A 121 -23.96 12.36 -7.15
C ASN A 121 -23.78 12.60 -8.66
N PHE A 122 -22.93 11.80 -9.33
CA PHE A 122 -22.78 11.82 -10.79
C PHE A 122 -24.06 11.40 -11.53
N TRP A 123 -25.03 10.76 -10.85
CA TRP A 123 -26.32 10.41 -11.45
C TRP A 123 -27.06 11.62 -12.02
N LYS A 124 -26.88 12.82 -11.44
CA LYS A 124 -27.48 14.08 -11.94
C LYS A 124 -27.04 14.43 -13.37
N TYR A 125 -25.86 13.96 -13.77
CA TYR A 125 -25.19 14.32 -15.03
C TYR A 125 -25.21 13.18 -16.06
N GLN A 126 -25.92 12.08 -15.79
CA GLN A 126 -25.89 10.87 -16.61
C GLN A 126 -26.47 11.07 -18.02
N ASP A 127 -27.49 11.91 -18.16
CA ASP A 127 -28.23 12.09 -19.42
C ASP A 127 -27.69 13.25 -20.28
N ASP A 128 -26.62 13.92 -19.84
CA ASP A 128 -26.06 15.08 -20.55
C ASP A 128 -25.01 14.65 -21.59
N GLU A 129 -25.38 14.72 -22.86
CA GLU A 129 -24.48 14.36 -23.96
C GLU A 129 -23.26 15.29 -24.08
N THR A 130 -23.33 16.53 -23.56
CA THR A 130 -22.23 17.49 -23.64
C THR A 130 -21.01 17.07 -22.81
N LEU A 131 -21.20 16.14 -21.87
CA LEU A 131 -20.16 15.66 -20.95
C LEU A 131 -19.48 14.37 -21.42
N ASN A 132 -20.01 13.69 -22.45
CA ASN A 132 -19.56 12.36 -22.86
C ASN A 132 -18.15 12.34 -23.45
N ASP A 133 -17.74 13.40 -24.16
CA ASP A 133 -16.46 13.45 -24.88
C ASP A 133 -15.31 14.09 -24.07
N ILE A 134 -15.53 14.34 -22.77
CA ILE A 134 -14.57 15.06 -21.92
C ILE A 134 -13.68 14.08 -21.16
N ASP A 135 -12.36 14.28 -21.24
CA ASP A 135 -11.43 13.60 -20.35
C ASP A 135 -11.51 14.19 -18.93
N LEU A 136 -12.25 13.50 -18.08
CA LEU A 136 -12.48 13.84 -16.68
C LEU A 136 -11.19 14.02 -15.87
N LEU A 137 -10.14 13.22 -16.16
CA LEU A 137 -8.87 13.33 -15.43
C LEU A 137 -8.14 14.61 -15.83
N GLN A 138 -8.08 14.91 -17.13
CA GLN A 138 -7.41 16.10 -17.63
C GLN A 138 -8.12 17.38 -17.15
N LEU A 139 -9.46 17.39 -17.18
CA LEU A 139 -10.23 18.49 -16.64
C LEU A 139 -9.96 18.69 -15.14
N ALA A 140 -9.97 17.61 -14.35
CA ALA A 140 -9.66 17.66 -12.92
C ALA A 140 -8.24 18.20 -12.65
N ILE A 141 -7.23 17.79 -13.44
CA ILE A 141 -5.86 18.29 -13.33
C ILE A 141 -5.80 19.79 -13.68
N HIS A 142 -6.52 20.21 -14.72
CA HIS A 142 -6.52 21.59 -15.18
C HIS A 142 -7.06 22.56 -14.11
N VAL A 143 -8.15 22.19 -13.43
CA VAL A 143 -8.79 23.01 -12.39
C VAL A 143 -8.12 22.89 -11.02
N HIS A 144 -7.22 21.93 -10.84
CA HIS A 144 -6.55 21.70 -9.57
C HIS A 144 -5.64 22.89 -9.19
N PRO A 145 -5.63 23.33 -7.93
CA PRO A 145 -4.74 24.40 -7.47
C PRO A 145 -3.27 24.02 -7.63
N THR A 146 -2.43 25.00 -7.94
CA THR A 146 -0.99 24.80 -8.02
C THR A 146 -0.40 24.57 -6.63
N LEU A 147 0.29 23.45 -6.42
CA LEU A 147 0.92 23.14 -5.15
C LEU A 147 2.23 23.92 -4.99
N LEU A 148 2.25 24.89 -4.08
CA LEU A 148 3.47 25.52 -3.59
C LEU A 148 3.66 25.17 -2.11
N LEU A 149 3.99 23.90 -1.84
CA LEU A 149 4.41 23.49 -0.50
C LEU A 149 5.92 23.65 -0.39
N LYS A 150 6.33 24.48 0.57
CA LYS A 150 7.72 24.51 0.99
C LYS A 150 7.92 23.43 2.04
N ILE A 151 8.74 22.45 1.69
CA ILE A 151 9.14 21.39 2.62
C ILE A 151 10.62 21.51 2.90
N ILE A 152 10.97 21.32 4.17
CA ILE A 152 12.35 21.14 4.62
C ILE A 152 12.46 19.75 5.22
N THR A 153 13.39 18.97 4.70
CA THR A 153 13.73 17.65 5.20
C THR A 153 15.00 17.69 6.05
N SER A 154 15.27 16.60 6.78
CA SER A 154 16.49 16.43 7.55
C SER A 154 17.78 16.58 6.72
N ASP A 155 17.74 16.21 5.44
CA ASP A 155 18.78 16.57 4.48
C ASP A 155 18.42 17.90 3.82
N VAL A 156 19.14 18.95 4.21
CA VAL A 156 18.90 20.34 3.77
C VAL A 156 19.40 20.57 2.33
N ASN A 157 20.31 19.74 1.84
CA ASN A 157 20.95 19.94 0.53
C ASN A 157 20.19 19.24 -0.61
N THR A 158 19.33 18.27 -0.29
CA THR A 158 18.52 17.57 -1.29
C THR A 158 17.20 18.31 -1.54
N ALA A 159 16.99 18.73 -2.80
CA ALA A 159 15.70 19.24 -3.22
C ALA A 159 14.65 18.12 -3.22
N VAL A 160 13.48 18.41 -2.66
CA VAL A 160 12.35 17.47 -2.65
C VAL A 160 11.63 17.54 -4.00
N HIS A 161 11.50 16.39 -4.67
CA HIS A 161 10.75 16.27 -5.91
C HIS A 161 9.32 15.81 -5.64
N TRP A 162 8.36 16.70 -5.91
CA TRP A 162 6.94 16.38 -5.85
C TRP A 162 6.47 15.75 -7.15
N THR A 163 5.82 14.60 -7.04
CA THR A 163 5.21 13.87 -8.15
C THR A 163 3.69 13.98 -8.04
N PRO A 164 3.00 14.50 -9.08
CA PRO A 164 1.54 14.54 -9.10
C PRO A 164 0.99 13.12 -9.24
N VAL A 165 0.10 12.77 -8.33
CA VAL A 165 -0.53 11.46 -8.27
C VAL A 165 -2.03 11.58 -8.09
N ILE A 166 -2.76 10.69 -8.74
CA ILE A 166 -4.20 10.54 -8.55
C ILE A 166 -4.45 9.29 -7.73
N THR A 167 -5.15 9.46 -6.62
CA THR A 167 -5.41 8.41 -5.63
C THR A 167 -6.91 8.25 -5.43
N GLU A 168 -7.34 7.20 -4.72
CA GLU A 168 -8.75 7.03 -4.36
C GLU A 168 -9.25 8.12 -3.38
N VAL A 169 -8.33 8.90 -2.79
CA VAL A 169 -8.66 10.07 -1.96
C VAL A 169 -8.94 11.28 -2.85
N GLY A 170 -8.28 11.41 -4.00
CA GLY A 170 -8.36 12.55 -4.92
C GLY A 170 -7.01 12.84 -5.59
N LEU A 171 -6.92 14.00 -6.25
CA LEU A 171 -5.67 14.54 -6.81
C LEU A 171 -4.77 15.03 -5.69
N CYS A 172 -3.54 14.53 -5.68
CA CYS A 172 -2.56 14.76 -4.64
C CYS A 172 -1.17 14.89 -5.25
N MET A 173 -0.20 15.23 -4.41
CA MET A 173 1.21 15.21 -4.75
C MET A 173 1.92 14.34 -3.73
N THR A 174 2.88 13.54 -4.17
CA THR A 174 3.66 12.68 -3.29
C THR A 174 5.14 12.91 -3.53
N PHE A 175 5.94 12.83 -2.48
CA PHE A 175 7.39 12.79 -2.62
C PHE A 175 7.95 11.57 -1.91
N ASN A 176 9.12 11.11 -2.39
CA ASN A 176 9.83 9.97 -1.84
C ASN A 176 8.99 8.65 -1.82
N SER A 177 8.09 8.49 -2.79
CA SER A 177 7.30 7.27 -3.00
C SER A 177 7.76 6.54 -4.25
N LYS A 178 8.18 5.28 -4.10
CA LYS A 178 8.54 4.41 -5.25
C LYS A 178 7.29 4.00 -6.03
N TYR A 179 6.16 3.82 -5.34
CA TYR A 179 4.91 3.36 -5.95
C TYR A 179 4.05 4.48 -6.55
N SER A 180 4.54 5.72 -6.49
CA SER A 180 3.99 6.85 -7.26
C SER A 180 3.87 6.54 -8.76
N GLU A 181 4.74 5.68 -9.32
CA GLU A 181 4.67 5.19 -10.69
C GLU A 181 3.29 4.61 -11.06
N TYR A 182 2.60 3.97 -10.10
CA TYR A 182 1.30 3.33 -10.33
C TYR A 182 0.11 4.29 -10.22
N GLN A 183 0.35 5.49 -9.70
CA GLN A 183 -0.65 6.54 -9.46
C GLN A 183 -0.34 7.83 -10.20
N PHE A 184 0.69 7.84 -11.05
CA PHE A 184 1.14 9.02 -11.76
C PHE A 184 0.01 9.58 -12.63
N SER A 185 -0.34 10.85 -12.42
CA SER A 185 -1.53 11.44 -13.05
C SER A 185 -1.27 11.94 -14.47
N LEU A 186 -0.03 12.30 -14.80
CA LEU A 186 0.35 12.84 -16.11
C LEU A 186 0.66 11.69 -17.09
N GLN A 187 -0.34 11.25 -17.84
CA GLN A 187 -0.21 10.09 -18.73
C GLN A 187 0.71 10.35 -19.94
N ASP A 188 0.82 11.61 -20.39
CA ASP A 188 1.62 12.01 -21.55
C ASP A 188 3.12 12.19 -21.25
N VAL A 189 3.49 12.15 -19.98
CA VAL A 189 4.87 12.36 -19.52
C VAL A 189 5.46 11.02 -19.10
N GLU A 190 6.67 10.71 -19.56
CA GLU A 190 7.37 9.52 -19.10
C GLU A 190 7.71 9.64 -17.61
N TRP A 191 7.37 8.61 -16.84
CA TRP A 191 7.69 8.59 -15.41
C TRP A 191 9.19 8.43 -15.20
N ILE A 192 9.78 9.34 -14.42
CA ILE A 192 11.19 9.29 -14.04
C ILE A 192 11.27 8.85 -12.59
N GLY A 193 11.92 7.72 -12.35
CA GLY A 193 12.19 7.24 -11.01
C GLY A 193 13.27 8.06 -10.33
N HIS A 194 12.99 8.50 -9.10
CA HIS A 194 13.97 9.15 -8.24
C HIS A 194 14.48 8.19 -7.16
N ASP A 195 15.71 8.41 -6.72
CA ASP A 195 16.27 7.70 -5.58
C ASP A 195 15.56 8.12 -4.29
N LEU A 196 15.32 7.14 -3.43
CA LEU A 196 14.64 7.38 -2.16
C LEU A 196 15.60 8.07 -1.18
N LEU A 197 15.11 9.13 -0.56
CA LEU A 197 15.77 9.80 0.53
C LEU A 197 15.96 8.81 1.69
N LYS A 198 17.08 8.92 2.39
CA LYS A 198 17.42 8.08 3.53
C LYS A 198 17.78 8.94 4.72
N CYS A 199 17.49 8.41 5.90
CA CYS A 199 17.90 8.98 7.17
C CYS A 199 18.84 8.01 7.86
N HIS A 200 19.91 8.55 8.44
CA HIS A 200 20.73 7.79 9.37
C HIS A 200 20.25 8.03 10.80
N TYR A 201 20.17 6.97 11.60
CA TYR A 201 19.66 7.04 12.96
C TYR A 201 20.44 8.02 13.87
N HIS A 202 21.75 8.19 13.65
CA HIS A 202 22.62 9.01 14.51
C HIS A 202 22.91 10.42 13.98
N SER A 203 22.68 10.70 12.68
CA SER A 203 23.15 11.95 12.06
C SER A 203 22.22 13.15 12.28
N GLY A 204 21.11 12.97 13.00
CA GLY A 204 20.11 14.00 13.26
C GLY A 204 18.72 13.38 13.45
N GLN A 205 17.76 14.18 13.90
CA GLN A 205 16.35 13.78 13.86
C GLN A 205 15.93 13.62 12.39
N CYS A 206 15.33 12.48 12.05
CA CYS A 206 14.73 12.30 10.73
C CYS A 206 13.39 13.02 10.75
N PHE A 207 13.33 14.25 10.25
CA PHE A 207 12.13 15.07 10.33
C PHE A 207 11.71 15.63 8.98
N VAL A 208 10.44 16.00 8.91
CA VAL A 208 9.89 16.86 7.86
C VAL A 208 9.26 18.08 8.50
N ARG A 209 9.53 19.25 7.94
CA ARG A 209 8.74 20.45 8.19
C ARG A 209 7.92 20.78 6.94
N ILE A 210 6.62 20.95 7.13
CA ILE A 210 5.66 21.27 6.08
C ILE A 210 5.09 22.64 6.39
N ASP A 211 5.32 23.59 5.48
CA ASP A 211 4.82 24.95 5.57
C ASP A 211 3.66 25.13 4.56
N ALA A 212 2.42 25.29 5.04
CA ALA A 212 1.26 25.52 4.17
C ALA A 212 1.04 27.02 3.96
N MET A 213 1.34 27.53 2.77
CA MET A 213 1.32 28.99 2.53
C MET A 213 -0.07 29.56 2.22
N SER A 214 -0.87 28.87 1.39
CA SER A 214 -2.08 29.47 0.80
C SER A 214 -3.36 28.66 0.99
N LYS A 215 -3.28 27.35 1.16
CA LYS A 215 -4.44 26.46 1.28
C LYS A 215 -4.20 25.40 2.33
N THR A 216 -5.27 24.95 2.97
CA THR A 216 -5.23 23.85 3.93
C THR A 216 -4.90 22.54 3.21
N VAL A 217 -3.91 21.82 3.76
CA VAL A 217 -3.41 20.58 3.18
C VAL A 217 -3.59 19.44 4.17
N ARG A 218 -4.11 18.32 3.66
CA ARG A 218 -4.18 17.04 4.36
C ARG A 218 -3.03 16.15 3.89
N PHE A 219 -2.33 15.51 4.83
CA PHE A 219 -1.18 14.67 4.51
C PHE A 219 -1.32 13.24 5.03
N PHE A 220 -0.70 12.34 4.28
CA PHE A 220 -0.60 10.93 4.54
C PHE A 220 0.87 10.55 4.56
N ILE A 221 1.34 10.07 5.70
CA ILE A 221 2.69 9.55 5.85
C ILE A 221 2.61 8.04 5.76
N HIS A 222 3.37 7.46 4.84
CA HIS A 222 3.37 6.01 4.61
C HIS A 222 4.75 5.53 4.17
N SER A 223 4.91 4.21 4.07
CA SER A 223 6.12 3.62 3.50
C SER A 223 6.33 4.11 2.05
N PRO A 224 7.58 4.28 1.59
CA PRO A 224 7.89 4.51 0.17
C PRO A 224 7.38 3.41 -0.76
N PHE A 225 7.12 2.22 -0.22
CA PHE A 225 6.58 1.05 -0.90
C PHE A 225 5.10 0.84 -0.53
N GLU A 226 4.35 1.92 -0.35
CA GLU A 226 2.91 1.91 -0.10
C GLU A 226 2.28 3.16 -0.74
N ILE A 227 0.96 3.15 -0.88
CA ILE A 227 0.19 4.26 -1.44
C ILE A 227 -0.90 4.73 -0.46
N SER A 228 -1.27 6.01 -0.53
CA SER A 228 -2.48 6.48 0.14
C SER A 228 -3.72 5.99 -0.62
N THR A 229 -4.63 5.33 0.10
CA THR A 229 -5.88 4.77 -0.44
C THR A 229 -7.08 5.35 0.28
N ALA A 230 -8.29 5.01 -0.17
CA ALA A 230 -9.52 5.47 0.47
C ALA A 230 -9.63 5.05 1.94
N ILE A 231 -8.94 3.99 2.37
CA ILE A 231 -8.97 3.51 3.74
C ILE A 231 -7.82 4.05 4.60
N SER A 232 -6.87 4.74 3.99
CA SER A 232 -5.78 5.38 4.72
C SER A 232 -6.35 6.52 5.56
N ASN A 233 -6.14 6.48 6.87
CA ASN A 233 -6.46 7.61 7.72
C ASN A 233 -5.42 8.72 7.47
N PRO A 234 -5.86 9.99 7.35
CA PRO A 234 -4.92 11.09 7.27
C PRO A 234 -4.05 11.13 8.53
N THR A 235 -2.77 11.44 8.35
CA THR A 235 -1.85 11.64 9.46
C THR A 235 -2.13 12.97 10.16
N GLY A 236 -2.57 13.98 9.40
CA GLY A 236 -3.03 15.25 9.92
C GLY A 236 -3.39 16.24 8.81
N GLU A 237 -3.71 17.46 9.24
CA GLU A 237 -3.99 18.61 8.38
C GLU A 237 -3.19 19.82 8.87
N VAL A 238 -2.72 20.66 7.95
CA VAL A 238 -2.04 21.93 8.22
C VAL A 238 -2.86 23.01 7.55
N SER A 239 -3.35 23.97 8.33
CA SER A 239 -4.12 25.10 7.83
C SER A 239 -3.20 26.12 7.16
N SER A 240 -3.78 26.98 6.32
CA SER A 240 -3.03 28.07 5.71
C SER A 240 -2.36 28.96 6.77
N GLY A 241 -1.06 29.19 6.64
CA GLY A 241 -0.25 29.99 7.56
C GLY A 241 0.32 29.22 8.75
N GLU A 242 -0.01 27.93 8.89
CA GLU A 242 0.56 27.06 9.93
C GLU A 242 1.79 26.30 9.42
N GLU A 243 2.66 25.93 10.36
CA GLU A 243 3.77 25.01 10.12
C GLU A 243 3.57 23.74 10.95
N LEU A 244 3.95 22.59 10.38
CA LEU A 244 3.99 21.33 11.10
C LEU A 244 5.35 20.68 10.96
N ILE A 245 5.92 20.29 12.09
CA ILE A 245 7.17 19.52 12.17
C ILE A 245 6.83 18.12 12.66
N ILE A 246 7.29 17.10 11.93
CA ILE A 246 7.06 15.70 12.26
C ILE A 246 8.41 14.99 12.35
N ASP A 247 8.68 14.43 13.52
CA ASP A 247 9.85 13.57 13.77
C ASP A 247 9.49 12.10 13.52
N PHE A 248 10.29 11.43 12.69
CA PHE A 248 10.10 10.04 12.33
C PHE A 248 10.97 9.09 13.15
N LYS A 249 10.34 8.01 13.61
CA LYS A 249 11.00 6.83 14.14
C LYS A 249 10.63 5.63 13.30
N ALA A 250 11.56 5.20 12.45
CA ALA A 250 11.34 4.07 11.57
C ALA A 250 11.50 2.74 12.32
N VAL A 251 10.64 1.78 11.95
CA VAL A 251 10.76 0.37 12.32
C VAL A 251 10.68 -0.41 11.02
N GLU A 252 11.77 -1.07 10.65
CA GLU A 252 11.82 -1.92 9.47
C GLU A 252 11.65 -3.39 9.86
N ILE A 253 10.83 -4.10 9.09
CA ILE A 253 10.69 -5.55 9.18
C ILE A 253 11.45 -6.15 8.01
N GLN A 254 12.51 -6.90 8.31
CA GLN A 254 13.30 -7.59 7.30
C GLN A 254 13.07 -9.09 7.45
N ALA A 255 12.85 -9.77 6.32
CA ALA A 255 12.75 -11.22 6.27
C ALA A 255 14.11 -11.81 5.92
N ALA A 256 14.51 -12.88 6.62
CA ALA A 256 15.71 -13.63 6.26
C ALA A 256 15.58 -14.19 4.83
N PRO A 257 16.68 -14.32 4.07
CA PRO A 257 16.62 -14.82 2.68
C PRO A 257 15.93 -16.18 2.55
N SER A 258 16.06 -17.05 3.55
CA SER A 258 15.43 -18.37 3.58
C SER A 258 13.90 -18.33 3.57
N VAL A 259 13.28 -17.27 4.11
CA VAL A 259 11.82 -17.10 4.13
C VAL A 259 11.25 -16.94 2.72
N ARG A 260 12.07 -16.47 1.77
CA ARG A 260 11.66 -16.26 0.38
C ARG A 260 11.39 -17.55 -0.39
N HIS A 261 11.92 -18.68 0.08
CA HIS A 261 11.65 -19.99 -0.51
C HIS A 261 10.30 -20.58 -0.09
N LEU A 262 9.65 -20.02 0.94
CA LEU A 262 8.33 -20.46 1.39
C LEU A 262 7.23 -19.89 0.50
N THR A 263 6.16 -20.65 0.31
CA THR A 263 5.01 -20.15 -0.47
C THR A 263 4.33 -19.00 0.27
N PRO A 264 3.66 -18.06 -0.43
CA PRO A 264 2.91 -16.98 0.20
C PRO A 264 1.90 -17.46 1.26
N GLU A 265 1.29 -18.64 1.07
CA GLU A 265 0.36 -19.25 2.03
C GLU A 265 1.05 -19.67 3.32
N GLN A 266 2.25 -20.25 3.22
CA GLN A 266 3.05 -20.68 4.38
C GLN A 266 3.55 -19.48 5.20
N ARG A 267 4.07 -18.43 4.53
CA ARG A 267 4.63 -17.25 5.20
C ARG A 267 3.62 -16.14 5.50
N ARG A 268 2.39 -16.27 4.98
CA ARG A 268 1.25 -15.34 5.17
C ARG A 268 1.54 -13.88 4.82
N CYS A 269 2.56 -13.63 3.99
CA CYS A 269 2.94 -12.29 3.54
C CYS A 269 3.46 -12.33 2.11
N ARG A 270 3.56 -11.16 1.48
CA ARG A 270 4.16 -10.99 0.15
C ARG A 270 5.30 -9.99 0.18
N TYR A 271 6.28 -10.19 -0.69
CA TYR A 271 7.37 -9.24 -0.90
C TYR A 271 6.96 -8.11 -1.85
N PRO A 272 7.59 -6.93 -1.75
CA PRO A 272 7.35 -5.79 -2.64
C PRO A 272 7.43 -6.12 -4.14
N ASP A 273 8.27 -7.07 -4.53
CA ASP A 273 8.51 -7.48 -5.91
C ASP A 273 7.62 -8.63 -6.40
N GLU A 274 6.67 -9.11 -5.59
CA GLU A 274 5.69 -10.12 -6.01
C GLU A 274 4.49 -9.48 -6.70
N TRP A 275 4.47 -9.53 -8.03
CA TRP A 275 3.53 -8.75 -8.83
C TRP A 275 2.06 -9.09 -8.56
N ILE A 276 1.22 -8.05 -8.54
CA ILE A 276 -0.24 -8.19 -8.45
C ILE A 276 -0.82 -8.52 -9.83
N SER A 277 -0.34 -7.83 -10.87
CA SER A 277 -0.77 -8.00 -12.26
C SER A 277 0.32 -7.55 -13.23
N ASN A 278 0.16 -7.79 -14.53
CA ASN A 278 1.11 -7.31 -15.54
C ASN A 278 1.27 -5.78 -15.55
N SER A 279 0.19 -5.06 -15.22
CA SER A 279 0.18 -3.59 -15.11
C SER A 279 0.73 -3.05 -13.77
N ILE A 280 0.70 -3.87 -12.71
CA ILE A 280 1.17 -3.50 -11.37
C ILE A 280 2.20 -4.53 -10.93
N ARG A 281 3.46 -4.28 -11.30
CA ARG A 281 4.62 -5.15 -11.05
C ARG A 281 5.24 -4.91 -9.67
N ALA A 282 4.37 -4.71 -8.68
CA ALA A 282 4.76 -4.54 -7.30
C ALA A 282 3.60 -4.98 -6.39
N TYR A 283 3.92 -5.21 -5.12
CA TYR A 283 2.94 -5.47 -4.08
C TYR A 283 3.05 -4.44 -2.96
N SER A 284 1.88 -3.95 -2.57
CA SER A 284 1.59 -3.42 -1.25
C SER A 284 0.15 -3.74 -0.89
N PHE A 285 -0.23 -3.51 0.36
CA PHE A 285 -1.60 -3.71 0.76
C PHE A 285 -2.52 -2.72 0.04
N GLY A 286 -2.13 -1.45 -0.06
CA GLY A 286 -2.89 -0.41 -0.75
C GLY A 286 -3.03 -0.67 -2.24
N LEU A 287 -1.95 -1.05 -2.93
CA LEU A 287 -2.00 -1.42 -4.36
C LEU A 287 -2.91 -2.62 -4.61
N CYS A 288 -2.86 -3.64 -3.75
CA CYS A 288 -3.71 -4.83 -3.85
C CYS A 288 -5.18 -4.48 -3.72
N GLN A 289 -5.54 -3.67 -2.71
CA GLN A 289 -6.93 -3.24 -2.52
C GLN A 289 -7.43 -2.37 -3.67
N MET A 290 -6.62 -1.40 -4.11
CA MET A 290 -6.96 -0.52 -5.22
C MET A 290 -7.17 -1.33 -6.51
N HIS A 291 -6.28 -2.28 -6.80
CA HIS A 291 -6.44 -3.20 -7.94
C HIS A 291 -7.70 -4.05 -7.83
N CYS A 292 -8.01 -4.57 -6.64
CA CYS A 292 -9.22 -5.34 -6.39
C CYS A 292 -10.49 -4.52 -6.65
N ARG A 293 -10.56 -3.29 -6.12
CA ARG A 293 -11.70 -2.37 -6.33
C ARG A 293 -11.88 -2.02 -7.80
N ASN A 294 -10.79 -1.68 -8.49
CA ASN A 294 -10.82 -1.39 -9.92
C ASN A 294 -11.33 -2.61 -10.73
N ARG A 295 -10.87 -3.82 -10.39
CA ARG A 295 -11.35 -5.05 -11.02
C ARG A 295 -12.85 -5.26 -10.79
N MET A 296 -13.35 -5.01 -9.58
CA MET A 296 -14.77 -5.13 -9.26
C MET A 296 -15.60 -4.10 -10.04
N ALA A 297 -15.14 -2.84 -10.11
CA ALA A 297 -15.81 -1.80 -10.90
C ALA A 297 -15.95 -2.21 -12.38
N MET A 298 -14.86 -2.71 -12.99
CA MET A 298 -14.91 -3.21 -14.37
C MET A 298 -15.82 -4.43 -14.54
N MET A 299 -15.85 -5.35 -13.56
CA MET A 299 -16.65 -6.57 -13.64
C MET A 299 -18.15 -6.32 -13.49
N PHE A 300 -18.57 -5.40 -12.61
CA PHE A 300 -19.98 -5.14 -12.32
C PHE A 300 -20.56 -3.96 -13.08
N CYS A 301 -19.76 -2.91 -13.36
CA CYS A 301 -20.22 -1.68 -13.99
C CYS A 301 -19.74 -1.52 -15.44
N GLY A 302 -18.73 -2.30 -15.87
CA GLY A 302 -18.15 -2.19 -17.22
C GLY A 302 -17.26 -0.95 -17.44
N CYS A 303 -17.14 -0.07 -16.43
CA CYS A 303 -16.32 1.13 -16.46
C CYS A 303 -15.45 1.24 -15.20
N ARG A 304 -14.42 2.10 -15.25
CA ARG A 304 -13.57 2.41 -14.09
C ARG A 304 -13.62 3.91 -13.79
N PRO A 305 -13.62 4.32 -12.51
CA PRO A 305 -13.37 5.70 -12.12
C PRO A 305 -12.05 6.22 -12.70
N TYR A 306 -12.00 7.50 -13.09
CA TYR A 306 -10.82 8.11 -13.70
C TYR A 306 -9.60 8.15 -12.77
N PHE A 307 -9.82 8.06 -11.45
CA PHE A 307 -8.72 8.01 -10.47
C PHE A 307 -7.96 6.68 -10.42
N HIS A 308 -8.38 5.66 -11.19
CA HIS A 308 -7.63 4.43 -11.38
C HIS A 308 -6.86 4.44 -12.72
N VAL A 309 -5.69 5.09 -12.75
CA VAL A 309 -4.88 5.25 -13.97
C VAL A 309 -4.32 3.92 -14.48
N LYS A 310 -3.65 3.14 -13.61
CA LYS A 310 -3.12 1.81 -13.92
C LYS A 310 -3.97 0.70 -13.28
N GLY A 311 -3.83 -0.53 -13.77
CA GLY A 311 -4.51 -1.71 -13.19
C GLY A 311 -5.65 -2.30 -14.01
N GLY A 312 -5.89 -1.84 -15.25
CA GLY A 312 -6.86 -2.44 -16.17
C GLY A 312 -6.36 -3.74 -16.81
N TRP A 313 -7.29 -4.61 -17.21
CA TRP A 313 -6.98 -5.86 -17.94
C TRP A 313 -6.60 -5.63 -19.41
N TYR A 314 -7.07 -4.51 -19.97
CA TYR A 314 -6.86 -4.17 -21.37
C TYR A 314 -5.86 -3.03 -21.47
N ASN A 315 -4.67 -3.34 -21.98
CA ASN A 315 -3.86 -2.36 -22.70
C ASN A 315 -4.63 -2.05 -23.99
N LYS A 316 -5.39 -0.97 -24.00
CA LYS A 316 -5.67 -0.25 -25.24
C LYS A 316 -5.22 1.17 -25.04
#